data_AF-A0A431FTY9-F1
#
_entry.id   AF-A0A431FTY9-F1
#
_cell.length_a   1.000
_cell.length_b   1.000
_cell.length_c   1.000
_cell.angle_alpha   90.00
_cell.angle_beta   90.00
_cell.angle_gamma   90.00
#
_symmetry.space_group_name_H-M   'P 1'
#
loop_
_entity.id
_entity.type
_entity.pdbx_description
1 polymer ?
#
loop_
_entity_poly.entity_id
_entity_poly.type
_entity_poly.pdbx_seq_one_letter_code
_entity_poly.pdbx_strand_id
1 'polypeptide(L)'
;IIIFDRIREGIKTSKKTELAPIINESVSATLSRTVLTSGLTLATVVILYFFGGEMIQGFSLALIVGIIAGTLSSIFVASPTLLWFKFSVLEFRNKEIEKAKRKQDKER
;
A
#
# COMPACT_ATOMS: atom_id res chain seq x y z
N ILE A 1 -3.43 -2.65 0.58
CA ILE A 1 -4.14 -1.80 1.58
C ILE A 1 -3.15 -0.99 2.42
N ILE A 2 -2.27 -1.63 3.21
CA ILE A 2 -1.31 -0.94 4.10
C ILE A 2 -0.47 0.13 3.38
N ILE A 3 0.05 -0.20 2.18
CA ILE A 3 0.85 0.73 1.36
C ILE A 3 0.03 1.96 0.95
N PHE A 4 -1.19 1.76 0.43
CA PHE A 4 -2.09 2.86 0.04
C PHE A 4 -2.50 3.74 1.21
N ASP A 5 -2.74 3.15 2.38
CA ASP A 5 -3.08 3.89 3.59
C ASP A 5 -1.91 4.77 4.03
N ARG A 6 -0.68 4.21 4.00
CA ARG A 6 0.53 4.99 4.32
C ARG A 6 0.81 6.10 3.31
N ILE A 7 0.56 5.87 2.02
CA ILE A 7 0.69 6.92 1.00
C ILE A 7 -0.31 8.05 1.28
N ARG A 8 -1.57 7.73 1.60
CA ARG A 8 -2.59 8.73 1.95
C ARG A 8 -2.20 9.53 3.19
N GLU A 9 -1.68 8.87 4.22
CA GLU A 9 -1.17 9.52 5.42
C GLU A 9 0.06 10.40 5.12
N GLY A 10 1.00 9.89 4.31
CA GLY A 10 2.19 10.60 3.86
C GLY A 10 1.86 11.88 3.08
N ILE A 11 0.80 11.87 2.27
CA ILE A 11 0.30 13.05 1.55
C ILE A 11 -0.27 14.11 2.52
N LYS A 12 -0.92 13.70 3.60
CA LYS A 12 -1.50 14.63 4.60
C LYS A 12 -0.43 15.24 5.52
N THR A 13 0.58 14.46 5.90
CA THR A 13 1.57 14.86 6.91
C THR A 13 2.82 15.51 6.29
N SER A 14 3.18 15.15 5.05
CA SER A 14 4.41 15.67 4.43
C SER A 14 4.26 17.09 3.93
N LYS A 15 5.27 17.93 4.22
CA LYS A 15 5.44 19.26 3.61
C LYS A 15 5.92 19.20 2.16
N LYS A 16 6.35 18.03 1.68
CA LYS A 16 6.86 17.80 0.32
C LYS A 16 5.73 17.88 -0.71
N THR A 17 6.04 18.45 -1.87
CA THR A 17 5.06 18.72 -2.93
C THR A 17 5.06 17.65 -4.02
N GLU A 18 6.13 16.86 -4.09
CA GLU A 18 6.30 15.81 -5.08
C GLU A 18 5.80 14.46 -4.56
N LEU A 19 5.04 13.75 -5.39
CA LEU A 19 4.51 12.41 -5.07
C LEU A 19 5.60 11.36 -4.93
N ALA A 20 6.60 11.40 -5.83
CA ALA A 20 7.65 10.39 -5.91
C ALA A 20 8.38 10.16 -4.57
N PRO A 21 8.87 11.20 -3.85
CA PRO A 21 9.53 10.98 -2.57
C PRO A 21 8.58 10.47 -1.47
N ILE A 22 7.32 10.92 -1.45
CA ILE A 22 6.32 10.47 -0.46
C ILE A 22 5.99 8.99 -0.67
N ILE A 23 5.85 8.56 -1.93
CA ILE A 23 5.60 7.17 -2.28
C ILE A 23 6.81 6.32 -1.91
N ASN A 24 8.03 6.74 -2.27
CA ASN A 24 9.24 5.98 -1.95
C ASN A 24 9.42 5.78 -0.44
N GLU A 25 9.17 6.83 0.35
CA GLU A 25 9.22 6.78 1.82
C GLU A 25 8.12 5.87 2.41
N SER A 26 6.89 5.99 1.89
CA SER A 26 5.75 5.18 2.34
C SER A 26 5.92 3.70 2.01
N VAL A 27 6.41 3.40 0.80
CA VAL A 27 6.71 2.03 0.37
C VAL A 27 7.83 1.45 1.23
N SER A 28 8.95 2.15 1.40
CA SER A 28 10.07 1.68 2.22
C SER A 28 9.65 1.38 3.67
N ALA A 29 8.82 2.24 4.27
CA ALA A 29 8.32 2.06 5.65
C ALA A 29 7.35 0.88 5.80
N THR A 30 6.56 0.56 4.77
CA THR A 30 5.56 -0.51 4.80
C THR A 30 6.07 -1.82 4.21
N LEU A 31 7.16 -1.80 3.46
CA LEU A 31 7.76 -2.97 2.83
C LEU A 31 8.16 -4.02 3.86
N SER A 32 8.91 -3.63 4.90
CA SER A 32 9.36 -4.58 5.94
C SER A 32 8.20 -5.30 6.62
N ARG A 33 7.13 -4.57 6.95
CA ARG A 33 5.93 -5.17 7.58
C ARG A 33 5.21 -6.11 6.63
N THR A 34 5.05 -5.70 5.37
CA THR A 34 4.31 -6.48 4.36
C THR A 34 5.09 -7.73 3.95
N VAL A 35 6.41 -7.62 3.79
CA VAL A 35 7.31 -8.75 3.49
C VAL A 35 7.36 -9.73 4.66
N LEU A 36 7.40 -9.24 5.91
CA LEU A 36 7.41 -10.12 7.07
C LEU A 36 6.11 -10.94 7.19
N THR A 37 4.94 -10.30 7.04
CA THR A 37 3.66 -11.01 7.15
C THR A 37 3.38 -11.91 5.96
N SER A 38 3.64 -11.46 4.72
CA SER A 38 3.51 -12.30 3.52
C SER A 38 4.53 -13.45 3.50
N GLY A 39 5.76 -13.21 3.98
CA GLY A 39 6.80 -14.24 4.09
C GLY A 39 6.47 -15.30 5.13
N LEU A 40 5.97 -14.91 6.31
CA LEU A 40 5.52 -15.85 7.33
C LEU A 40 4.35 -16.71 6.83
N THR A 41 3.35 -16.08 6.19
CA THR A 41 2.20 -16.82 5.63
C THR A 41 2.62 -17.76 4.51
N LEU A 42 3.52 -17.34 3.61
CA LEU A 42 4.12 -18.21 2.61
C LEU A 42 4.86 -19.39 3.25
N ALA A 43 5.69 -19.15 4.26
CA ALA A 43 6.41 -20.22 4.96
C ALA A 43 5.44 -21.24 5.58
N THR A 44 4.37 -20.77 6.23
CA THR A 44 3.32 -21.64 6.78
C THR A 44 2.64 -22.46 5.69
N VAL A 45 2.24 -21.84 4.58
CA VAL A 45 1.55 -22.53 3.48
C VAL A 45 2.48 -23.53 2.77
N VAL A 46 3.77 -23.22 2.65
CA VAL A 46 4.77 -24.14 2.10
C VAL A 46 4.91 -25.38 2.96
N ILE A 47 4.98 -25.23 4.29
CA ILE A 47 4.97 -26.38 5.21
C ILE A 47 3.68 -27.19 5.03
N LEU A 48 2.53 -26.51 4.91
CA LEU A 48 1.23 -27.14 4.68
C LEU A 48 1.13 -27.85 3.33
N TYR A 49 1.85 -27.38 2.31
CA TYR A 49 1.92 -28.02 1.00
C TYR A 49 2.72 -29.33 1.06
N PHE A 50 3.85 -29.36 1.77
CA PHE A 50 4.70 -30.55 1.89
C PHE A 50 4.20 -31.56 2.94
N PHE A 51 3.62 -31.08 4.05
CA PHE A 51 3.23 -31.91 5.20
C PHE A 51 1.71 -32.04 5.40
N GLY A 52 0.87 -31.35 4.62
CA GLY A 52 -0.59 -31.33 4.80
C GLY A 52 -1.35 -32.49 4.14
N GLY A 53 -0.68 -33.37 3.39
CA GLY A 53 -1.29 -34.51 2.69
C GLY A 53 -2.07 -34.14 1.42
N GLU A 54 -2.53 -35.16 0.68
CA GLU A 54 -3.12 -35.01 -0.66
C GLU A 54 -4.39 -34.13 -0.70
N MET A 55 -5.20 -34.17 0.36
CA MET A 55 -6.46 -33.40 0.43
C MET A 55 -6.22 -31.89 0.43
N ILE A 56 -5.15 -31.42 1.08
CA ILE A 56 -4.91 -29.98 1.30
C ILE A 56 -3.90 -29.43 0.29
N GLN A 57 -3.18 -30.30 -0.43
CA GLN A 57 -2.16 -29.90 -1.40
C GLN A 57 -2.71 -28.94 -2.47
N GLY A 58 -3.90 -29.22 -3.03
CA GLY A 58 -4.55 -28.35 -4.02
C GLY A 58 -4.94 -26.98 -3.46
N PHE A 59 -5.40 -26.93 -2.21
CA PHE A 59 -5.74 -25.69 -1.52
C PHE A 59 -4.49 -24.85 -1.20
N SER A 60 -3.44 -25.49 -0.69
CA SER A 60 -2.14 -24.87 -0.41
C SER A 60 -1.50 -24.28 -1.67
N LEU A 61 -1.62 -24.97 -2.81
CA LEU A 61 -1.10 -24.48 -4.10
C LEU A 61 -1.84 -23.21 -4.54
N ALA A 62 -3.17 -23.18 -4.42
CA ALA A 62 -3.97 -21.99 -4.70
C ALA A 62 -3.59 -20.80 -3.78
N LEU A 63 -3.35 -21.07 -2.50
CA LEU A 63 -2.89 -20.04 -1.54
C LEU A 63 -1.51 -19.50 -1.89
N ILE A 64 -0.54 -20.35 -2.25
CA ILE A 64 0.81 -19.92 -2.66
C ILE A 64 0.72 -18.97 -3.85
N VAL A 65 -0.01 -19.35 -4.91
CA VAL A 65 -0.18 -18.52 -6.11
C VAL A 65 -0.90 -17.22 -5.75
N GLY A 66 -1.95 -17.27 -4.93
CA GLY A 66 -2.70 -16.10 -4.49
C GLY A 66 -1.86 -15.11 -3.68
N ILE A 67 -1.02 -15.60 -2.76
CA ILE A 67 -0.15 -14.74 -1.93
C ILE A 67 0.94 -14.10 -2.80
N ILE A 68 1.57 -14.86 -3.70
CA ILE A 68 2.60 -14.32 -4.60
C ILE A 68 2.00 -13.24 -5.51
N ALA A 69 0.88 -13.55 -6.20
CA ALA A 69 0.20 -12.61 -7.08
C ALA A 69 -0.31 -11.37 -6.32
N GLY A 70 -0.88 -11.55 -5.13
CA GLY A 70 -1.41 -10.46 -4.30
C GLY A 70 -0.31 -9.56 -3.70
N THR A 71 0.80 -10.14 -3.28
CA THR A 71 1.93 -9.39 -2.69
C THR A 71 2.65 -8.57 -3.76
N LEU A 72 2.96 -9.18 -4.90
CA LEU A 72 3.57 -8.47 -6.03
C LEU A 72 2.63 -7.41 -6.59
N SER A 73 1.35 -7.73 -6.80
CA SER A 73 0.36 -6.75 -7.26
C SER A 73 0.25 -5.54 -6.31
N SER A 74 0.21 -5.77 -5.00
CA SER A 74 0.09 -4.67 -4.03
C SER A 74 1.28 -3.72 -4.02
N ILE A 75 2.49 -4.22 -4.28
CA ILE A 75 3.73 -3.42 -4.29
C ILE A 75 3.95 -2.77 -5.67
N PHE A 76 3.79 -3.54 -6.74
CA PHE A 76 4.06 -3.09 -8.11
C PHE A 76 2.95 -2.26 -8.73
N VAL A 77 1.69 -2.38 -8.30
CA VAL A 77 0.58 -1.56 -8.82
C VAL A 77 0.51 -0.21 -8.10
N ALA A 78 0.91 -0.13 -6.83
CA ALA A 78 0.85 1.13 -6.07
C ALA A 78 1.71 2.25 -6.69
N SER A 79 2.96 1.96 -7.07
CA SER A 79 3.89 2.96 -7.65
C SER A 79 3.43 3.54 -9.02
N PRO A 80 3.04 2.75 -10.03
CA PRO A 80 2.61 3.26 -11.32
C PRO A 80 1.18 3.81 -11.32
N THR A 81 0.26 3.34 -10.46
CA THR A 81 -1.12 3.88 -10.44
C THR A 81 -1.13 5.35 -10.03
N LEU A 82 -0.27 5.74 -9.09
CA LEU A 82 -0.12 7.14 -8.67
C LEU A 82 0.59 8.02 -9.71
N LEU A 83 1.53 7.46 -10.48
CA LEU A 83 2.17 8.15 -11.60
C LEU A 83 1.19 8.34 -12.78
N TRP A 84 0.37 7.33 -13.06
CA TRP A 84 -0.62 7.36 -14.15
C TRP A 84 -1.76 8.32 -13.86
N PHE A 85 -2.20 8.43 -12.59
CA PHE A 85 -3.30 9.32 -12.22
C PHE A 85 -2.97 10.80 -12.35
N LYS A 86 -1.72 11.18 -12.71
CA LYS A 86 -1.30 12.58 -12.89
C LYS A 86 -1.77 13.45 -11.71
N PHE A 87 -1.82 12.86 -10.51
CA PHE A 87 -2.49 13.46 -9.37
C PHE A 87 -1.62 14.62 -8.90
N SER A 88 -2.01 15.82 -9.28
CA SER A 88 -1.34 17.03 -8.85
C SER A 88 -1.53 17.16 -7.33
N VAL A 89 -0.52 16.78 -6.55
CA VAL A 89 -0.48 17.02 -5.08
C VAL A 89 -0.71 18.50 -4.77
N LEU A 90 -0.33 19.38 -5.70
CA LEU A 90 -0.61 20.81 -5.65
C LEU A 90 -2.12 21.11 -5.64
N GLU A 91 -2.92 20.45 -6.47
CA GLU A 91 -4.38 20.64 -6.48
C GLU A 91 -5.03 20.13 -5.19
N PHE A 92 -4.60 18.98 -4.67
CA PHE A 92 -5.15 18.43 -3.43
C PHE A 92 -4.82 19.31 -2.22
N ARG A 93 -3.58 19.81 -2.14
CA ARG A 93 -3.17 20.77 -1.09
C ARG A 93 -3.89 22.11 -1.23
N ASN A 94 -4.04 22.66 -2.43
CA ASN A 94 -4.79 23.90 -2.63
C ASN A 94 -6.25 23.77 -2.19
N LYS A 95 -6.89 22.62 -2.47
CA LYS A 95 -8.27 22.34 -2.06
C LYS A 95 -8.43 22.17 -0.56
N GLU A 96 -7.43 21.60 0.13
CA GLU A 96 -7.42 21.49 1.59
C GLU A 96 -7.11 22.84 2.27
N ILE A 97 -6.22 23.67 1.71
CA ILE A 97 -5.96 25.04 2.20
C ILE A 97 -7.20 25.92 2.01
N GLU A 98 -7.91 25.81 0.88
CA GLU A 98 -9.20 26.47 0.68
C GLU A 98 -10.24 26.01 1.71
N LYS A 99 -10.35 24.71 1.97
CA LYS A 99 -11.29 24.18 2.98
C LYS A 99 -10.93 24.62 4.39
N ALA A 100 -9.65 24.70 4.73
CA ALA A 100 -9.18 25.20 6.01
C ALA A 100 -9.51 26.70 6.18
N LYS A 101 -9.32 27.51 5.13
CA LYS A 101 -9.75 28.92 5.13
C LYS A 101 -11.25 29.08 5.27
N ARG A 102 -12.06 28.29 4.53
CA ARG A 102 -13.53 28.32 4.64
C ARG A 102 -14.07 27.86 6.00
N LYS A 103 -13.30 27.05 6.75
CA LYS A 103 -13.63 26.69 8.14
C LYS A 103 -13.27 27.82 9.10
N GLN A 104 -12.10 28.44 8.95
CA GLN A 104 -11.72 29.62 9.75
C GLN A 104 -12.66 30.81 9.55
N ASP A 105 -13.19 31.02 8.33
CA ASP A 105 -14.15 32.09 8.03
C ASP A 105 -15.58 31.78 8.53
N LYS A 106 -15.88 30.52 8.90
CA LYS A 106 -17.15 30.15 9.54
C LYS A 106 -17.10 30.20 11.07
N GLU A 107 -15.90 30.21 11.63
CA GLU A 107 -15.66 30.26 13.09
C GLU A 107 -15.34 31.68 13.59
N ARG A 108 -15.21 32.67 12.69
CA ARG A 108 -15.14 34.10 12.98
C ARG A 108 -16.50 34.76 12.78
#